data_AF-A0A383EG31-F1
#
_entry.id   AF-A0A383EG31-F1
#
_cell.length_a   1.000
_cell.length_b   1.000
_cell.length_c   1.000
_cell.angle_alpha   90.00
_cell.angle_beta   90.00
_cell.angle_gamma   90.00
#
_symmetry.space_group_name_H-M   'P 1'
#
loop_
_entity.id
_entity.type
_entity.pdbx_description
1 polymer ?
#
loop_
_entity_poly.entity_id
_entity_poly.type
_entity_poly.pdbx_seq_one_letter_code
_entity_poly.pdbx_strand_id
1 'polypeptide(L)' 'MSAIETIQFNETGMVPAIAQDHISGEILMMAWMNKEALSLSIETQQAVYYSRSRKKLWF' A
#
# COMPACT_ATOMS: atom_id res chain seq x y z
N MET A 1 9.81 -1.79 -17.07
CA MET A 1 9.24 -0.75 -16.19
C MET A 1 8.67 -1.45 -14.99
N SER A 2 9.06 -1.03 -13.79
CA SER A 2 8.47 -1.55 -12.54
C SER A 2 7.07 -0.97 -12.38
N ALA A 3 6.09 -1.76 -11.92
CA ALA A 3 4.72 -1.28 -11.68
C ALA A 3 4.67 -0.07 -10.73
N ILE A 4 5.69 0.11 -9.88
CA ILE A 4 5.79 1.25 -8.97
C ILE A 4 6.07 2.57 -9.72
N GLU A 5 6.78 2.51 -10.86
CA GLU A 5 7.17 3.69 -11.64
C GLU A 5 5.98 4.33 -12.36
N THR A 6 4.89 3.57 -12.57
CA THR A 6 3.68 4.06 -13.24
C THR A 6 2.63 4.60 -12.27
N ILE A 7 2.84 4.48 -10.96
CA ILE A 7 1.88 4.92 -9.94
C ILE A 7 2.04 6.42 -9.67
N GLN A 8 0.93 7.14 -9.77
CA GLN A 8 0.86 8.54 -9.37
C GLN A 8 0.54 8.64 -7.87
N PHE A 9 1.55 9.04 -7.10
CA PHE A 9 1.37 9.38 -5.69
C PHE A 9 0.75 10.77 -5.57
N ASN A 10 -0.04 10.98 -4.52
CA ASN A 10 -0.59 12.30 -4.22
C ASN A 10 0.49 13.29 -3.71
N GLU A 11 0.09 14.53 -3.43
CA GLU A 11 0.97 15.60 -2.94
C GLU A 11 1.75 15.24 -1.66
N THR A 12 1.27 14.27 -0.88
CA THR A 12 1.92 13.79 0.34
C THR A 12 2.77 12.53 0.14
N GLY A 13 2.97 12.09 -1.11
CA GLY A 13 3.74 10.89 -1.43
C GLY A 13 3.02 9.58 -1.08
N MET A 14 1.68 9.59 -1.06
CA MET A 14 0.85 8.47 -0.65
C MET A 14 -0.09 7.99 -1.76
N VAL A 15 -0.48 6.72 -1.72
CA VAL A 15 -1.52 6.10 -2.54
C VAL A 15 -2.54 5.38 -1.63
N PRO A 16 -3.85 5.44 -1.92
CA PRO A 16 -4.81 4.58 -1.25
C PRO A 16 -4.64 3.12 -1.68
N ALA A 17 -4.65 2.21 -0.72
CA ALA A 17 -4.58 0.76 -0.94
C ALA A 17 -5.85 0.10 -0.40
N ILE A 18 -6.52 -0.70 -1.23
CA ILE A 18 -7.69 -1.48 -0.85
C ILE A 18 -7.27 -2.95 -0.72
N ALA A 19 -7.44 -3.52 0.46
CA ALA A 19 -7.30 -4.96 0.64
C ALA A 19 -8.66 -5.62 0.37
N GLN A 20 -8.65 -6.58 -0.54
CA GLN A 20 -9.83 -7.33 -0.94
C GLN A 20 -9.53 -8.82 -0.77
N ASP A 21 -10.50 -9.57 -0.26
CA ASP A 21 -10.41 -11.03 -0.24
C ASP A 21 -10.41 -11.58 -1.66
N HIS A 22 -9.43 -12.40 -1.98
CA HIS A 22 -9.19 -12.90 -3.34
C HIS A 22 -10.21 -13.96 -3.81
N ILE A 23 -11.01 -14.54 -2.90
CA ILE A 23 -12.02 -15.56 -3.21
C ILE A 23 -13.41 -14.93 -3.26
N SER A 24 -13.80 -14.21 -2.21
CA SER A 24 -15.15 -13.65 -2.06
C SER A 24 -15.32 -12.29 -2.74
N GLY A 25 -14.22 -11.56 -2.96
CA GLY A 25 -14.26 -10.17 -3.40
C GLY A 25 -14.68 -9.19 -2.30
N GLU A 26 -14.79 -9.62 -1.04
CA GLU A 26 -15.10 -8.75 0.08
C GLU A 26 -14.01 -7.68 0.28
N ILE A 27 -14.42 -6.42 0.45
CA ILE A 27 -13.50 -5.34 0.78
C ILE A 27 -13.20 -5.39 2.27
N LEU A 28 -11.97 -5.76 2.62
CA LEU A 28 -11.55 -5.97 4.00
C LEU A 28 -11.13 -4.65 4.68
N MET A 29 -10.39 -3.81 3.96
CA MET A 29 -9.90 -2.54 4.51
C MET A 29 -9.42 -1.56 3.43
N MET A 30 -9.33 -0.29 3.83
CA MET A 30 -8.61 0.75 3.11
C MET A 30 -7.48 1.30 4.01
N ALA A 31 -6.28 1.43 3.45
CA ALA A 31 -5.14 2.05 4.11
C ALA A 31 -4.30 2.88 3.14
N TRP A 32 -3.23 3.49 3.63
CA TRP A 32 -2.30 4.30 2.84
C TRP A 32 -0.99 3.56 2.67
N MET A 33 -0.37 3.69 1.50
CA MET A 33 1.00 3.25 1.24
C MET A 33 1.81 4.44 0.72
N ASN A 34 3.02 4.62 1.26
CA ASN A 34 4.05 5.40 0.58
C ASN A 34 4.83 4.48 -0.39
N LYS A 35 5.78 5.04 -1.14
CA LYS A 35 6.60 4.25 -2.08
C LYS A 35 7.32 3.07 -1.42
N GLU A 36 7.85 3.25 -0.21
CA GLU A 36 8.55 2.22 0.55
C GLU A 36 7.63 1.07 0.97
N ALA A 37 6.47 1.37 1.55
CA ALA A 37 5.49 0.37 1.96
C ALA A 37 5.00 -0.48 0.77
N LEU A 38 4.77 0.17 -0.38
CA LEU A 38 4.41 -0.54 -1.61
C LEU A 38 5.55 -1.43 -2.12
N SER A 39 6.80 -0.93 -2.16
CA SER A 39 7.96 -1.71 -2.54
C SER A 39 8.13 -2.95 -1.66
N LEU A 40 8.06 -2.76 -0.34
CA LEU A 40 8.16 -3.85 0.63
C LEU A 40 7.03 -4.86 0.44
N SER A 41 5.81 -4.41 0.16
CA SER A 41 4.69 -5.34 -0.06
C SER A 41 4.92 -6.27 -1.23
N ILE A 42 5.53 -5.76 -2.30
CA ILE A 42 5.89 -6.54 -3.49
C ILE A 42 7.05 -7.49 -3.18
N GLU A 43 8.07 -7.02 -2.46
CA GLU A 43 9.25 -7.80 -2.11
C GLU A 43 8.94 -8.94 -1.13
N THR A 44 8.17 -8.66 -0.07
CA THR A 44 7.87 -9.61 1.00
C THR A 44 6.65 -10.47 0.73
N GLN A 45 5.84 -10.12 -0.27
CA GLN A 45 4.53 -10.73 -0.53
C GLN A 45 3.58 -10.63 0.67
N GLN A 46 3.74 -9.59 1.50
CA GLN A 46 2.89 -9.29 2.66
C GLN A 46 2.39 -7.85 2.56
N ALA A 47 1.16 -7.58 2.96
CA ALA A 47 0.63 -6.23 2.91
C ALA A 47 1.32 -5.33 3.96
N VAL A 48 2.16 -4.40 3.51
CA VAL A 48 2.82 -3.39 4.34
C VAL A 48 2.21 -2.03 4.04
N TYR A 49 1.74 -1.33 5.07
CA TYR A 49 1.11 -0.02 4.95
C TYR A 49 1.98 1.08 5.59
N TYR A 50 1.59 2.34 5.37
CA TYR A 50 2.15 3.48 6.07
C TYR A 50 1.11 4.11 7.01
N SER A 51 1.39 4.08 8.32
CA SER A 51 0.56 4.74 9.32
C SER A 51 0.85 6.24 9.35
N ARG A 52 -0.06 7.06 8.82
CA ARG A 52 0.08 8.52 8.80
C ARG A 52 0.11 9.14 10.21
N SER A 53 -0.63 8.58 11.15
CA SER A 53 -0.67 9.05 12.55
C SER A 53 0.60 8.68 13.32
N ARG A 54 1.17 7.50 13.07
CA ARG A 54 2.38 7.01 13.73
C ARG A 54 3.67 7.35 12.96
N LYS A 55 3.54 7.88 11.75
CA LYS A 55 4.63 8.23 10.81
C LYS A 55 5.63 7.08 10.60
N LYS A 56 5.13 5.86 10.46
CA LYS A 56 5.95 4.64 10.32
C LYS A 56 5.28 3.56 9.48
N LEU A 57 6.07 2.63 8.99
CA LEU A 57 5.58 1.39 8.38
C LEU A 57 4.74 0.59 9.38
N TRP A 58 3.71 -0.05 8.85
CA TRP A 58 2.83 -0.97 9.56
C TRP A 58 2.80 -2.29 8.77
N PHE A 59 3.41 -3.30 9.37
CA PHE A 59 3.39 -4.69 8.92
C PHE A 59 2.16 -5.41 9.49
#